data_AF-A0A957EG49-F1
#
_entry.id   AF-A0A957EG49-F1
#
_cell.length_a   1.000
_cell.length_b   1.000
_cell.length_c   1.000
_cell.angle_alpha   90.00
_cell.angle_beta   90.00
_cell.angle_gamma   90.00
#
_symmetry.space_group_name_H-M   'P 1'
#
loop_
_entity.id
_entity.type
_entity.pdbx_description
1 polymer ?
#
loop_
_entity_poly.entity_id
_entity_poly.type
_entity_poly.pdbx_seq_one_letter_code
_entity_poly.pdbx_strand_id
1 'polypeptide(L)'
;SIPSSANVEDHVSMGATAVRQMAQILDHVETIVAIELLLAAQGIDFRQQTLGQKANLGQGTAVAYDLVRQQVPFLEHDAILSPLIEQVRQLVANGTIKEAVEAKLEMEK
;
A
#
# COMPACT_ATOMS: atom_id res chain seq x y z
N SER A 1 15.49 28.33 5.74
CA SER A 1 14.92 29.65 6.03
C SER A 1 15.47 30.64 5.01
N ILE A 2 14.62 31.49 4.41
CA ILE A 2 15.06 32.67 3.65
C ILE A 2 14.54 33.89 4.42
N PRO A 3 15.42 34.82 4.85
CA PRO A 3 15.00 35.99 5.60
C PRO A 3 14.06 36.86 4.77
N SER A 4 13.02 37.39 5.41
CA SER A 4 12.02 38.27 4.80
C SER A 4 11.88 39.57 5.59
N SER A 5 11.20 40.57 5.02
CA SER A 5 10.82 41.81 5.72
C SER A 5 11.99 42.54 6.38
N ALA A 6 13.04 42.85 5.61
CA ALA A 6 14.23 43.57 6.12
C ALA A 6 14.83 42.94 7.40
N ASN A 7 14.88 41.60 7.45
CA ASN A 7 15.42 40.81 8.55
C ASN A 7 14.56 40.81 9.83
N VAL A 8 13.28 41.21 9.74
CA VAL A 8 12.28 41.03 10.82
C VAL A 8 11.85 39.57 10.91
N GLU A 9 11.72 38.90 9.78
CA GLU A 9 11.47 37.45 9.69
C GLU A 9 12.78 36.77 9.27
N ASP A 10 13.77 36.77 10.15
CA ASP A 10 15.09 36.18 9.91
C ASP A 10 15.09 34.64 9.98
N HIS A 11 14.10 34.06 10.65
CA HIS A 11 13.87 32.62 10.71
C HIS A 11 12.42 32.22 10.39
N VAL A 12 12.22 31.46 9.31
CA VAL A 12 10.93 30.87 8.94
C VAL A 12 11.03 29.35 8.79
N SER A 13 9.96 28.66 9.21
CA SER A 13 9.91 27.20 9.28
C SER A 13 9.77 26.50 7.93
N MET A 14 9.32 27.20 6.89
CA MET A 14 8.93 26.62 5.59
C MET A 14 7.88 25.48 5.72
N GLY A 15 7.09 25.49 6.81
CA GLY A 15 6.20 24.38 7.16
C GLY A 15 5.18 24.00 6.08
N ALA A 16 4.62 24.99 5.36
CA ALA A 16 3.69 24.72 4.27
C ALA A 16 4.32 23.93 3.10
N THR A 17 5.61 24.10 2.85
CA THR A 17 6.34 23.30 1.85
C THR A 17 6.59 21.89 2.37
N ALA A 18 6.99 21.76 3.64
CA ALA A 18 7.22 20.46 4.27
C ALA A 18 5.95 19.59 4.26
N VAL A 19 4.78 20.14 4.61
CA VAL A 19 3.51 19.40 4.60
C VAL A 19 3.12 18.93 3.19
N ARG A 20 3.30 19.78 2.16
CA ARG A 20 3.02 19.38 0.76
C ARG A 20 3.95 18.26 0.29
N GLN A 21 5.23 18.33 0.65
CA GLN A 21 6.19 17.27 0.31
C GLN A 21 5.84 15.96 1.05
N MET A 22 5.46 16.03 2.32
CA MET A 22 5.03 14.86 3.08
C MET A 22 3.81 14.19 2.44
N ALA A 23 2.82 14.96 1.99
CA ALA A 23 1.65 14.42 1.30
C ALA A 23 2.02 13.67 0.01
N GLN A 24 2.98 14.19 -0.77
CA GLN A 24 3.48 13.50 -1.96
C GLN A 24 4.25 12.22 -1.61
N ILE A 25 5.07 12.26 -0.56
CA ILE A 25 5.79 11.07 -0.08
C ILE A 25 4.80 9.99 0.36
N LEU A 26 3.74 10.35 1.06
CA LEU A 26 2.72 9.41 1.51
C LEU A 26 2.06 8.70 0.32
N ASP A 27 1.64 9.44 -0.71
CA ASP A 27 1.05 8.89 -1.93
C ASP A 27 2.00 7.92 -2.67
N HIS A 28 3.30 8.26 -2.72
CA HIS A 28 4.31 7.36 -3.27
C HIS A 28 4.48 6.08 -2.46
N VAL A 29 4.50 6.18 -1.12
CA VAL A 29 4.66 5.02 -0.25
C VAL A 29 3.45 4.09 -0.34
N GLU A 30 2.23 4.63 -0.35
CA GLU A 30 1.02 3.86 -0.59
C GLU A 30 1.09 3.10 -1.92
N THR A 31 1.56 3.76 -2.98
CA THR A 31 1.73 3.16 -4.30
C THR A 31 2.78 2.04 -4.29
N ILE A 32 3.91 2.23 -3.61
CA ILE A 32 4.97 1.20 -3.49
C ILE A 32 4.42 -0.04 -2.76
N VAL A 33 3.72 0.16 -1.65
CA VAL A 33 3.11 -0.93 -0.87
C VAL A 33 2.04 -1.65 -1.70
N ALA A 34 1.25 -0.91 -2.50
CA ALA A 34 0.27 -1.50 -3.40
C ALA A 34 0.90 -2.42 -4.46
N ILE A 35 2.01 -1.98 -5.06
CA ILE A 35 2.77 -2.79 -6.02
C ILE A 35 3.30 -4.05 -5.34
N GLU A 36 3.86 -3.92 -4.14
CA GLU A 36 4.37 -5.06 -3.38
C GLU A 36 3.27 -6.08 -3.07
N LEU A 37 2.10 -5.63 -2.60
CA LEU A 37 0.95 -6.50 -2.34
C LEU A 37 0.44 -7.20 -3.60
N LEU A 38 0.37 -6.48 -4.73
CA LEU A 38 -0.03 -7.06 -6.02
C LEU A 38 0.93 -8.17 -6.47
N LEU A 39 2.24 -7.91 -6.38
CA LEU A 39 3.29 -8.88 -6.73
C LEU A 39 3.30 -10.05 -5.75
N ALA A 40 3.08 -9.82 -4.46
CA ALA A 40 2.98 -10.86 -3.45
C ALA A 40 1.80 -11.78 -3.72
N ALA A 41 0.62 -11.22 -4.06
CA ALA A 41 -0.54 -12.01 -4.44
C ALA A 41 -0.23 -12.88 -5.67
N GLN A 42 0.38 -12.32 -6.71
CA GLN A 42 0.77 -13.08 -7.90
C GLN A 42 1.79 -14.20 -7.58
N GLY A 43 2.78 -13.93 -6.73
CA GLY A 43 3.74 -14.93 -6.27
C GLY A 43 3.08 -16.05 -5.46
N ILE A 44 2.06 -15.73 -4.67
CA ILE A 44 1.26 -16.71 -3.93
C ILE A 44 0.51 -17.63 -4.90
N ASP A 45 -0.13 -17.10 -5.95
CA ASP A 45 -0.84 -17.91 -6.95
C ASP A 45 0.11 -18.91 -7.62
N PHE A 46 1.29 -18.45 -8.07
CA PHE A 46 2.29 -19.34 -8.66
C PHE A 46 2.76 -20.43 -7.69
N ARG A 47 2.94 -20.07 -6.41
CA ARG A 47 3.29 -21.03 -5.36
C ARG A 47 2.16 -22.04 -5.12
N GLN A 48 0.90 -21.61 -5.12
CA GLN A 48 -0.27 -22.48 -4.99
C GLN A 48 -0.42 -23.42 -6.20
N GLN A 49 -0.15 -22.94 -7.43
CA GLN A 49 -0.14 -23.78 -8.63
C GLN A 49 0.92 -24.89 -8.57
N THR A 50 2.08 -24.59 -7.95
CA THR A 50 3.20 -25.55 -7.86
C THR A 50 3.07 -26.52 -6.69
N LEU A 51 2.61 -26.03 -5.53
CA LEU A 51 2.62 -26.79 -4.26
C LEU A 51 1.23 -27.25 -3.81
N GLY A 52 0.16 -26.78 -4.45
CA GLY A 52 -1.23 -27.11 -4.11
C GLY A 52 -1.54 -26.87 -2.63
N GLN A 53 -2.06 -27.89 -1.96
CA GLN A 53 -2.45 -27.86 -0.54
C GLN A 53 -1.28 -27.59 0.44
N LYS A 54 -0.03 -27.63 -0.02
CA LYS A 54 1.13 -27.28 0.82
C LYS A 54 1.41 -25.78 0.87
N ALA A 55 0.78 -24.97 0.02
CA ALA A 55 0.94 -23.51 -0.03
C ALA A 55 -0.01 -22.79 0.94
N ASN A 56 -0.03 -23.20 2.20
CA ASN A 56 -0.85 -22.54 3.22
C ASN A 56 -0.31 -21.13 3.53
N LEU A 57 -1.22 -20.17 3.63
CA LEU A 57 -0.95 -18.82 4.11
C LEU A 57 -1.18 -18.74 5.61
N GLY A 58 -0.56 -17.74 6.26
CA GLY A 58 -0.88 -17.39 7.63
C GLY A 58 -2.25 -16.72 7.71
N GLN A 59 -2.84 -16.63 8.91
CA GLN A 59 -4.19 -16.11 9.08
C GLN A 59 -4.33 -14.66 8.59
N GLY A 60 -3.37 -13.79 8.91
CA GLY A 60 -3.35 -12.41 8.43
C GLY A 60 -3.05 -12.29 6.94
N THR A 61 -2.05 -13.03 6.45
CA THR A 61 -1.67 -12.96 5.03
C THR A 61 -2.73 -13.55 4.10
N ALA A 62 -3.50 -14.54 4.56
CA ALA A 62 -4.66 -15.06 3.83
C ALA A 62 -5.71 -13.97 3.59
N VAL A 63 -6.05 -13.18 4.62
CA VAL A 63 -7.04 -12.11 4.49
C VAL A 63 -6.55 -10.98 3.59
N ALA A 64 -5.29 -10.57 3.73
CA ALA A 64 -4.70 -9.57 2.84
C ALA A 64 -4.68 -10.04 1.38
N TYR A 65 -4.30 -11.30 1.15
CA TYR A 65 -4.33 -11.94 -0.17
C TYR A 65 -5.74 -11.95 -0.77
N ASP A 66 -6.74 -12.38 0.00
CA ASP A 66 -8.12 -12.46 -0.46
C ASP A 66 -8.67 -11.08 -0.84
N LEU A 67 -8.36 -10.04 -0.06
CA LEU A 67 -8.76 -8.66 -0.37
C LEU A 67 -8.14 -8.15 -1.67
N VAL A 68 -6.85 -8.42 -1.90
CA VAL A 68 -6.20 -8.07 -3.18
C VAL A 68 -6.87 -8.82 -4.32
N ARG A 69 -7.16 -10.12 -4.17
CA ARG A 69 -7.78 -10.95 -5.22
C ARG A 69 -9.24 -10.60 -5.50
N GLN A 70 -9.95 -10.01 -4.55
CA GLN A 70 -11.29 -9.46 -4.78
C GLN A 70 -11.27 -8.24 -5.72
N GLN A 71 -10.18 -7.45 -5.71
CA GLN A 71 -10.05 -6.27 -6.58
C GLN A 71 -9.32 -6.60 -7.89
N VAL A 72 -8.29 -7.44 -7.83
CA VAL A 72 -7.41 -7.75 -8.95
C VAL A 72 -7.33 -9.27 -9.16
N PRO A 73 -7.92 -9.80 -10.25
CA PRO A 73 -7.85 -11.22 -10.56
C PRO A 73 -6.42 -11.66 -10.89
N PHE A 74 -6.17 -12.98 -10.91
CA PHE A 74 -4.91 -13.53 -11.37
C PHE A 74 -4.58 -13.05 -12.78
N LEU A 75 -3.33 -12.59 -12.97
CA LEU A 75 -2.85 -12.14 -14.27
C LEU A 75 -2.19 -13.31 -15.01
N GLU A 76 -2.94 -13.95 -15.89
CA GLU A 76 -2.42 -15.03 -16.74
C GLU A 76 -1.57 -14.52 -17.91
N HIS A 77 -1.87 -13.29 -18.36
CA HIS A 77 -1.18 -12.61 -19.45
C HIS A 77 -0.89 -11.17 -19.07
N ASP A 78 -0.03 -10.52 -19.85
CA ASP A 78 0.30 -9.10 -19.67
C ASP A 78 -0.97 -8.23 -19.69
N ALA A 79 -1.02 -7.30 -18.74
CA ALA A 79 -2.14 -6.40 -18.55
C ALA A 79 -1.64 -4.99 -18.25
N ILE A 80 -2.51 -4.00 -18.45
CA ILE A 80 -2.22 -2.62 -18.04
C ILE A 80 -2.27 -2.56 -16.51
N LEU A 81 -1.11 -2.38 -15.87
CA LEU A 81 -0.98 -2.47 -14.41
C LEU A 81 -1.45 -1.21 -13.68
N SER A 82 -1.38 -0.04 -14.29
CA SER A 82 -1.74 1.23 -13.63
C SER A 82 -3.12 1.22 -12.93
N PRO A 83 -4.24 0.81 -13.58
CA PRO A 83 -5.53 0.74 -12.89
C PRO A 83 -5.61 -0.35 -11.83
N LEU A 84 -4.80 -1.41 -11.94
CA LEU A 84 -4.75 -2.49 -10.96
C LEU A 84 -4.00 -2.05 -9.70
N ILE A 85 -2.86 -1.38 -9.89
CA ILE A 85 -2.08 -0.77 -8.81
C ILE A 85 -2.94 0.24 -8.05
N GLU A 86 -3.70 1.09 -8.76
CA GLU A 86 -4.57 2.07 -8.11
C GLU A 86 -5.67 1.41 -7.26
N GLN A 87 -6.28 0.33 -7.75
CA GLN A 87 -7.27 -0.42 -6.96
C GLN A 87 -6.67 -0.98 -5.66
N VAL A 88 -5.46 -1.54 -5.73
CA VAL A 88 -4.76 -2.03 -4.53
C VAL A 88 -4.31 -0.89 -3.63
N ARG A 89 -3.85 0.24 -4.21
CA ARG A 89 -3.46 1.44 -3.46
C ARG A 89 -4.61 1.98 -2.63
N GLN A 90 -5.83 1.99 -3.15
CA GLN A 90 -7.00 2.41 -2.39
C GLN A 90 -7.22 1.55 -1.13
N LEU A 91 -6.98 0.23 -1.19
CA LEU A 91 -7.06 -0.65 -0.02
C LEU A 91 -6.00 -0.35 1.06
N VAL A 92 -4.85 0.20 0.64
CA VAL A 92 -3.77 0.63 1.54
C VAL A 92 -4.11 2.00 2.13
N ALA A 93 -4.43 2.97 1.28
CA ALA A 93 -4.67 4.37 1.65
C ALA A 93 -5.86 4.52 2.61
N ASN A 94 -6.92 3.73 2.42
CA ASN A 94 -8.09 3.77 3.30
C ASN A 94 -7.94 2.86 4.55
N GLY A 95 -6.81 2.18 4.73
CA GLY A 95 -6.56 1.31 5.87
C GLY A 95 -7.24 -0.07 5.82
N THR A 96 -7.98 -0.41 4.76
CA THR A 96 -8.76 -1.67 4.68
C THR A 96 -7.90 -2.91 4.94
N ILE A 97 -6.70 -2.97 4.36
CA ILE A 97 -5.79 -4.11 4.58
C ILE A 97 -5.39 -4.22 6.06
N LYS A 98 -4.99 -3.10 6.67
CA LYS A 98 -4.57 -3.06 8.09
C LYS A 98 -5.71 -3.52 8.98
N GLU A 99 -6.88 -2.91 8.84
CA GLU A 99 -8.04 -3.19 9.69
C GLU A 99 -8.50 -4.65 9.58
N ALA A 100 -8.52 -5.20 8.37
CA ALA A 100 -8.92 -6.59 8.16
C ALA A 100 -7.90 -7.59 8.75
N VAL A 101 -6.61 -7.29 8.64
CA VAL A 101 -5.55 -8.14 9.22
C VAL A 101 -5.56 -8.07 10.74
N GLU A 102 -5.65 -6.87 11.33
CA GLU A 102 -5.73 -6.70 12.78
C GLU A 102 -6.98 -7.38 13.36
N ALA A 103 -8.14 -7.23 12.72
CA ALA A 103 -9.36 -7.89 13.13
C ALA A 103 -9.23 -9.42 13.06
N LYS A 104 -8.56 -9.94 12.03
CA LYS A 104 -8.31 -11.38 11.88
C LYS A 104 -7.35 -11.94 12.94
N LEU A 105 -6.40 -11.13 13.37
CA LEU A 105 -5.39 -11.50 14.36
C LEU A 105 -5.80 -11.17 15.79
N GLU A 106 -7.03 -10.67 16.00
CA GLU A 106 -7.56 -10.27 17.31
C GLU A 106 -6.66 -9.24 18.03
N MET A 107 -6.01 -8.35 17.26
CA MET A 107 -5.14 -7.31 17.80
C MET A 107 -5.99 -6.15 18.35
N GLU A 108 -5.65 -5.69 19.56
CA GLU A 108 -6.27 -4.49 20.15
C GLU A 108 -5.94 -3.24 19.31
N LYS A 109 -6.93 -2.35 19.15
CA LYS A 109 -6.81 -1.10 18.36
C LYS A 109 -5.91 -0.05 19.01
#